data_AF-A0AAV4K5S8-F1
#
_entry.id   AF-A0AAV4K5S8-F1
#
_cell.length_a   1.000
_cell.length_b   1.000
_cell.length_c   1.000
_cell.angle_alpha   90.00
_cell.angle_beta   90.00
_cell.angle_gamma   90.00
#
_symmetry.space_group_name_H-M   'P 1'
#
loop_
_entity.id
_entity.type
_entity.pdbx_description
1 polymer ?
#
loop_
_entity_poly.entity_id
_entity_poly.type
_entity_poly.pdbx_seq_one_letter_code
_entity_poly.pdbx_strand_id
1 'polypeptide(L)'
;MTGYAVLFSTAVTMPAHEIMARYRSRFEVERIFRDAKQFLGSQDVQLRSQPGIEAHWNVGLLTLNLCRLEALRAAEGGQNLVFSLEDMKRRAYNALLAQVILSKLDLSARFAELEHLPSSPLNFGLKAA
;
A
#
# COMPACT_ATOMS: atom_id res chain seq x y z
N MET A 1 -1.07 29.00 21.33
CA MET A 1 -1.85 28.12 22.22
C MET A 1 -1.10 26.80 22.36
N THR A 2 -0.75 26.42 23.58
CA THR A 2 -0.18 25.11 23.89
C THR A 2 -1.33 24.11 24.03
N GLY A 3 -1.42 23.16 23.09
CA GLY A 3 -2.35 22.03 23.21
C GLY A 3 -1.79 20.98 24.17
N TYR A 4 -2.65 20.37 24.99
CA TYR A 4 -2.29 19.19 25.78
C TYR A 4 -3.20 18.01 25.39
N ALA A 5 -2.67 16.79 25.48
CA ALA A 5 -3.43 15.56 25.23
C ALA A 5 -3.48 14.74 26.52
N VAL A 6 -4.65 14.22 26.86
CA VAL A 6 -4.85 13.32 28.01
C VAL A 6 -5.04 11.90 27.47
N LEU A 7 -4.16 10.99 27.87
CA LEU A 7 -4.20 9.58 27.47
C LEU A 7 -4.55 8.72 28.68
N PHE A 8 -5.53 7.85 28.53
CA PHE A 8 -5.88 6.84 29.52
C PHE A 8 -5.40 5.47 29.02
N SER A 9 -4.86 4.65 29.91
CA SER A 9 -4.39 3.29 29.60
C SER A 9 -4.78 2.35 30.73
N THR A 10 -5.19 1.13 30.39
CA THR A 10 -5.39 0.04 31.35
C THR A 10 -4.07 -0.66 31.70
N ALA A 11 -2.99 -0.39 30.95
CA ALA A 11 -1.68 -0.97 31.19
C ALA A 11 -0.94 -0.23 32.32
N VAL A 12 -1.27 -0.58 33.57
CA VAL A 12 -0.80 0.10 34.79
C VAL A 12 0.71 0.01 35.02
N THR A 13 1.40 -0.96 34.40
CA THR A 13 2.86 -1.15 34.50
C THR A 13 3.63 -0.58 33.31
N MET A 14 2.96 -0.15 32.24
CA MET A 14 3.61 0.33 31.03
C MET A 14 4.14 1.75 31.24
N PRO A 15 5.40 2.03 30.89
CA PRO A 15 5.94 3.38 31.05
C PRO A 15 5.24 4.37 30.11
N ALA A 16 5.09 5.62 30.56
CA ALA A 16 4.32 6.64 29.83
C ALA A 16 4.80 6.89 28.38
N HIS A 17 6.10 6.76 28.13
CA HIS A 17 6.67 6.94 26.78
C HIS A 17 6.19 5.85 25.80
N GLU A 18 5.99 4.61 26.26
CA GLU A 18 5.43 3.54 25.45
C GLU A 18 3.95 3.76 25.16
N ILE A 19 3.17 4.21 26.16
CA ILE A 19 1.76 4.57 25.98
C ILE A 19 1.66 5.65 24.89
N MET A 20 2.51 6.67 24.97
CA MET A 20 2.57 7.73 23.97
C MET A 20 2.96 7.20 22.58
N ALA A 21 3.96 6.33 22.49
CA ALA A 21 4.39 5.73 21.22
C ALA A 21 3.27 4.92 20.55
N ARG A 22 2.56 4.08 21.32
CA ARG A 22 1.40 3.30 20.84
C ARG A 22 0.23 4.19 20.43
N TYR A 23 -0.03 5.25 21.18
CA TYR A 23 -1.07 6.21 20.79
C TYR A 23 -0.71 6.92 19.47
N ARG A 24 0.56 7.28 19.29
CA ARG A 24 1.04 7.87 18.02
C ARG A 24 0.94 6.91 16.85
N SER A 25 1.15 5.60 17.05
CA SER A 25 0.98 4.62 15.97
C SER A 25 -0.49 4.43 15.55
N ARG A 26 -1.47 4.99 16.27
CA ARG A 26 -2.90 4.96 15.86
C ARG A 26 -3.11 5.59 14.48
N PHE A 27 -2.33 6.59 14.11
CA PHE A 27 -2.44 7.26 12.80
C PHE A 27 -2.12 6.32 11.63
N GLU A 28 -1.38 5.24 11.84
CA GLU A 28 -1.12 4.24 10.79
C GLU A 28 -2.41 3.57 10.28
N VAL A 29 -3.42 3.44 11.16
CA VAL A 29 -4.73 2.90 10.78
C VAL A 29 -5.46 3.86 9.83
N GLU A 30 -5.34 5.17 10.04
CA GLU A 30 -5.96 6.17 9.16
C GLU A 30 -5.34 6.13 7.75
N ARG A 31 -4.04 5.83 7.65
CA ARG A 31 -3.37 5.64 6.35
C ARG A 31 -3.92 4.42 5.61
N ILE A 32 -4.14 3.30 6.30
CA ILE A 32 -4.77 2.09 5.71
C ILE A 32 -6.13 2.42 5.09
N PHE A 33 -7.01 3.09 5.85
CA PHE A 33 -8.34 3.43 5.36
C PHE A 33 -8.32 4.48 4.25
N ARG A 34 -7.39 5.45 4.31
CA ARG A 34 -7.20 6.43 3.24
C ARG A 34 -6.81 5.75 1.94
N ASP A 35 -5.79 4.90 1.99
CA ASP A 35 -5.25 4.20 0.82
C ASP A 35 -6.29 3.24 0.23
N ALA A 36 -7.03 2.52 1.07
CA ALA A 36 -8.11 1.65 0.63
C ALA A 36 -9.21 2.41 -0.13
N LYS A 37 -9.65 3.56 0.43
CA LYS A 37 -10.63 4.44 -0.21
C LYS A 37 -10.14 4.98 -1.55
N GLN A 38 -8.90 5.46 -1.61
CA GLN A 38 -8.36 6.16 -2.78
C GLN A 38 -7.92 5.22 -3.91
N PHE A 39 -7.37 4.06 -3.57
CA PHE A 39 -6.67 3.22 -4.55
C PHE A 39 -7.29 1.83 -4.75
N LEU A 40 -8.06 1.33 -3.78
CA LEU A 40 -8.62 -0.03 -3.78
C LEU A 40 -10.14 -0.08 -3.97
N GLY A 41 -10.77 1.05 -4.28
CA GLY A 41 -12.19 1.10 -4.64
C GLY A 41 -13.16 0.89 -3.48
N SER A 42 -12.71 1.09 -2.23
CA SER A 42 -13.58 0.93 -1.04
C SER A 42 -14.73 1.95 -0.98
N GLN A 43 -14.68 3.03 -1.77
CA GLN A 43 -15.79 3.98 -1.92
C GLN A 43 -16.65 3.72 -3.16
N ASP A 44 -16.20 2.88 -4.08
CA ASP A 44 -16.86 2.63 -5.37
C ASP A 44 -17.74 1.37 -5.33
N VAL A 45 -17.58 0.53 -4.30
CA VAL A 45 -18.36 -0.70 -4.12
C VAL A 45 -19.83 -0.41 -3.83
N GLN A 46 -20.74 -1.04 -4.59
CA GLN A 46 -22.20 -0.89 -4.44
C GLN A 46 -22.91 -2.19 -4.03
N LEU A 47 -22.18 -3.09 -3.36
CA LEU A 47 -22.72 -4.36 -2.88
C LEU A 47 -23.71 -4.12 -1.73
N ARG A 48 -24.84 -4.85 -1.75
CA ARG A 48 -25.91 -4.74 -0.74
C ARG A 48 -26.01 -5.94 0.19
N SER A 49 -25.38 -7.06 -0.17
CA SER A 49 -25.36 -8.25 0.67
C SER A 49 -24.20 -8.16 1.67
N GLN A 50 -24.45 -8.54 2.92
CA GLN A 50 -23.41 -8.61 3.94
C GLN A 50 -22.20 -9.45 3.48
N PRO A 51 -22.38 -10.68 2.94
CA PRO A 51 -21.25 -11.47 2.46
C PRO A 51 -20.44 -10.80 1.34
N GLY A 52 -21.11 -10.03 0.47
CA GLY A 52 -20.45 -9.30 -0.61
C GLY A 52 -19.58 -8.16 -0.08
N ILE A 53 -20.11 -7.41 0.88
CA ILE A 53 -19.38 -6.31 1.54
C ILE A 53 -18.16 -6.87 2.28
N GLU A 54 -18.32 -7.95 3.03
CA GLU A 54 -17.23 -8.62 3.75
C GLU A 54 -16.14 -9.11 2.80
N ALA A 55 -16.53 -9.79 1.71
CA ALA A 55 -15.59 -10.27 0.70
C ALA A 55 -14.80 -9.11 0.05
N HIS A 56 -15.46 -8.00 -0.29
CA HIS A 56 -14.81 -6.84 -0.87
C HIS A 56 -13.76 -6.24 0.09
N TRP A 57 -14.12 -6.03 1.36
CA TRP A 57 -13.18 -5.50 2.35
C TRP A 57 -12.01 -6.42 2.60
N ASN A 58 -12.25 -7.74 2.69
CA ASN A 58 -11.19 -8.73 2.87
C ASN A 58 -10.20 -8.71 1.69
N VAL A 59 -10.70 -8.66 0.45
CA VAL A 59 -9.85 -8.58 -0.74
C VAL A 59 -9.08 -7.26 -0.80
N GLY A 60 -9.71 -6.13 -0.47
CA GLY A 60 -9.03 -4.84 -0.40
C GLY A 60 -7.89 -4.83 0.62
N LEU A 61 -8.16 -5.26 1.86
CA LEU A 61 -7.13 -5.30 2.90
C LEU A 61 -6.05 -6.34 2.62
N LEU A 62 -6.39 -7.48 2.03
CA LEU A 62 -5.43 -8.46 1.54
C LEU A 62 -4.49 -7.84 0.49
N THR A 63 -5.05 -7.12 -0.48
CA THR A 63 -4.27 -6.44 -1.52
C THR A 63 -3.30 -5.43 -0.92
N LEU A 64 -3.75 -4.63 0.05
CA LEU A 64 -2.88 -3.67 0.76
C LEU A 64 -1.72 -4.38 1.48
N ASN A 65 -2.00 -5.49 2.16
CA ASN A 65 -0.99 -6.28 2.85
C ASN A 65 0.03 -6.89 1.87
N LEU A 66 -0.42 -7.39 0.73
CA LEU A 66 0.45 -7.91 -0.33
C LEU A 66 1.36 -6.81 -0.89
N CYS A 67 0.82 -5.63 -1.22
CA CYS A 67 1.63 -4.51 -1.69
C CYS A 67 2.68 -4.08 -0.65
N ARG A 68 2.32 -4.04 0.64
CA ARG A 68 3.29 -3.73 1.71
C ARG A 68 4.36 -4.81 1.83
N LEU A 69 4.00 -6.07 1.71
CA LEU A 69 4.94 -7.19 1.74
C LEU A 69 5.94 -7.12 0.57
N GLU A 70 5.46 -6.81 -0.64
CA GLU A 70 6.32 -6.61 -1.81
C GLU A 70 7.30 -5.45 -1.60
N ALA A 71 6.81 -4.32 -1.08
CA ALA A 71 7.65 -3.18 -0.78
C ALA A 71 8.71 -3.50 0.30
N LEU A 72 8.34 -4.24 1.35
CA LEU A 72 9.27 -4.71 2.39
C LEU A 72 10.36 -5.63 1.81
N ARG A 73 9.98 -6.55 0.92
CA ARG A 73 10.93 -7.44 0.23
C ARG A 73 11.90 -6.66 -0.65
N ALA A 74 11.40 -5.66 -1.38
CA ALA A 74 12.23 -4.79 -2.22
C ALA A 74 13.19 -3.92 -1.41
N ALA A 75 12.84 -3.57 -0.17
CA ALA A 75 13.68 -2.80 0.74
C ALA A 75 14.64 -3.67 1.58
N GLU A 76 14.77 -4.97 1.29
CA GLU A 76 15.60 -5.93 2.04
C GLU A 76 15.31 -5.94 3.56
N GLY A 77 14.06 -5.66 3.96
CA GLY A 77 13.68 -5.58 5.37
C GLY A 77 14.20 -4.34 6.11
N GLY A 78 14.61 -3.29 5.38
CA GLY A 78 15.07 -2.03 5.94
C GLY A 78 14.05 -1.40 6.90
N GLN A 79 14.58 -0.75 7.95
CA GLN A 79 13.77 -0.18 9.05
C GLN A 79 12.91 1.03 8.64
N ASN A 80 13.13 1.58 7.44
CA ASN A 80 12.46 2.79 6.97
C ASN A 80 11.82 2.57 5.60
N LEU A 81 10.74 1.77 5.58
CA LEU A 81 9.99 1.49 4.37
C LEU A 81 9.25 2.75 3.88
N VAL A 82 9.70 3.31 2.76
CA VAL A 82 8.91 4.28 1.99
C VAL A 82 7.86 3.50 1.19
N PHE A 83 6.60 3.60 1.62
CA PHE A 83 5.48 2.90 0.99
C PHE A 83 4.43 3.89 0.48
N SER A 84 4.08 3.73 -0.80
CA SER A 84 3.00 4.44 -1.47
C SER A 84 2.15 3.43 -2.25
N LEU A 85 0.88 3.27 -1.86
CA LEU A 85 -0.03 2.39 -2.58
C LEU A 85 -0.35 2.92 -3.99
N GLU A 86 -0.31 4.24 -4.18
CA GLU A 86 -0.43 4.85 -5.51
C GLU A 86 0.68 4.35 -6.44
N ASP A 87 1.93 4.34 -5.97
CA ASP A 87 3.08 3.93 -6.77
C ASP A 87 3.06 2.44 -7.06
N MET A 88 2.67 1.61 -6.08
CA MET A 88 2.45 0.17 -6.30
C MET A 88 1.41 -0.06 -7.40
N LYS A 89 0.25 0.61 -7.31
CA LYS A 89 -0.81 0.53 -8.33
C LYS A 89 -0.32 1.00 -9.70
N ARG A 90 0.45 2.08 -9.76
CA ARG A 90 0.96 2.66 -11.01
C ARG A 90 2.01 1.74 -11.65
N ARG A 91 2.93 1.17 -10.87
CA ARG A 91 3.89 0.17 -11.35
C ARG A 91 3.17 -1.07 -11.90
N ALA A 92 2.16 -1.57 -11.18
CA ALA A 92 1.34 -2.69 -11.66
C ALA A 92 0.62 -2.38 -12.98
N TYR A 93 0.07 -1.16 -13.11
CA TYR A 93 -0.53 -0.71 -14.36
C TYR A 93 0.49 -0.60 -15.51
N ASN A 94 1.66 -0.03 -15.27
CA ASN A 94 2.73 0.08 -16.26
C ASN A 94 3.19 -1.31 -16.73
N ALA A 95 3.34 -2.25 -15.80
CA ALA A 95 3.66 -3.64 -16.11
C ALA A 95 2.59 -4.28 -17.00
N LEU A 96 1.31 -4.14 -16.64
CA LEU A 96 0.20 -4.64 -17.46
C LEU A 96 0.19 -4.01 -18.86
N LEU A 97 0.36 -2.70 -18.96
CA LEU A 97 0.40 -1.98 -20.23
C LEU A 97 1.55 -2.48 -21.12
N ALA A 98 2.74 -2.65 -20.54
CA ALA A 98 3.89 -3.19 -21.27
C ALA A 98 3.66 -4.64 -21.74
N GLN A 99 3.06 -5.50 -20.90
CA GLN A 99 2.70 -6.87 -21.30
C GLN A 99 1.71 -6.86 -22.48
N VAL A 100 0.69 -5.99 -22.43
CA VAL A 100 -0.28 -5.86 -23.53
C VAL A 100 0.42 -5.42 -24.82
N ILE A 101 1.24 -4.37 -24.77
CA ILE A 101 1.97 -3.89 -25.96
C ILE A 101 2.88 -4.98 -26.53
N LEU A 102 3.71 -5.58 -25.68
CA LEU A 102 4.65 -6.62 -26.11
C LEU A 102 3.93 -7.84 -26.68
N SER A 103 2.80 -8.26 -26.09
CA SER A 103 2.03 -9.40 -26.62
C SER A 103 1.41 -9.11 -28.00
N LYS A 104 1.00 -7.87 -28.26
CA LYS A 104 0.47 -7.46 -29.57
C LYS A 104 1.55 -7.36 -30.65
N LEU A 105 2.80 -7.21 -30.26
CA LEU A 105 3.96 -7.14 -31.15
C LEU A 105 4.70 -8.48 -31.28
N ASP A 106 4.20 -9.55 -30.64
CA ASP A 106 4.87 -10.85 -30.54
C ASP A 106 6.26 -10.77 -29.85
N LEU A 107 6.38 -9.87 -28.87
CA LEU A 107 7.59 -9.59 -28.10
C LEU A 107 7.44 -9.94 -26.61
N SER A 108 6.47 -10.78 -26.24
CA SER A 108 6.18 -11.13 -24.84
C SER A 108 7.41 -11.61 -24.06
N ALA A 109 8.32 -12.33 -24.73
CA ALA A 109 9.56 -12.84 -24.13
C ALA A 109 10.49 -11.71 -23.62
N ARG A 110 10.36 -10.50 -24.16
CA ARG A 110 11.19 -9.34 -23.80
C ARG A 110 10.71 -8.61 -22.54
N PHE A 111 9.60 -9.02 -21.93
CA PHE A 111 9.08 -8.35 -20.74
C PHE A 111 10.09 -8.36 -19.58
N ALA A 112 10.80 -9.47 -19.39
CA ALA A 112 11.82 -9.60 -18.35
C ALA A 112 12.99 -8.60 -18.50
N GLU A 113 13.26 -8.13 -19.73
CA GLU A 113 14.29 -7.12 -19.94
C GLU A 113 13.93 -5.80 -19.25
N LEU A 114 12.63 -5.46 -19.17
CA LEU A 114 12.14 -4.18 -18.62
C LEU A 114 12.46 -4.00 -17.13
N GLU A 115 12.62 -5.09 -16.38
CA GLU A 115 12.94 -5.06 -14.95
C GLU A 115 14.39 -4.64 -14.68
N HIS A 116 15.29 -4.90 -15.64
CA HIS A 116 16.72 -4.68 -15.50
C HIS A 116 17.23 -3.46 -16.29
N LEU A 117 16.37 -2.84 -17.11
CA LEU A 117 16.75 -1.66 -17.87
C LEU A 117 17.09 -0.49 -16.94
N PRO A 118 18.22 0.21 -17.15
CA PRO A 118 18.61 1.37 -16.34
C PRO A 118 17.56 2.49 -16.35
N SER A 119 16.82 2.62 -17.45
CA SER A 119 15.73 3.59 -17.59
C SER A 119 14.51 3.29 -16.72
N SER A 120 14.44 2.10 -16.11
CA SER A 120 13.35 1.66 -15.24
C SER A 120 11.96 1.99 -15.79
N PRO A 121 11.60 1.54 -17.00
CA PRO A 121 10.38 1.97 -17.68
C PRO A 121 9.11 1.65 -16.89
N LEU A 122 9.13 0.61 -16.04
CA LEU A 122 8.01 0.26 -15.17
C LEU A 122 7.77 1.29 -14.04
N ASN A 123 8.77 2.12 -13.74
CA ASN A 123 8.69 3.20 -12.75
C ASN A 123 8.21 4.54 -13.34
N PHE A 124 7.66 4.53 -14.57
CA PHE A 124 7.13 5.73 -15.17
C PHE A 124 6.01 6.36 -14.32
N GLY A 125 6.20 7.63 -13.93
CA GLY A 125 5.21 8.43 -13.20
C GLY A 125 5.05 8.10 -11.71
N LEU A 126 5.96 7.33 -11.10
CA LEU A 126 5.99 7.15 -9.65
C LEU A 126 6.27 8.50 -8.95
N LYS A 127 5.72 8.68 -7.75
CA LYS A 127 5.79 9.96 -7.01
C LYS A 127 6.65 9.90 -5.75
N ALA A 128 6.78 8.74 -5.12
CA ALA A 128 7.51 8.55 -3.86
C ALA A 128 8.88 7.87 -4.06
N ALA A 129 9.39 7.84 -5.30
CA ALA A 129 10.71 7.32 -5.65
C ALA A 129 11.83 8.31 -5.32
#